data_AF-A0A450T153-F1
#
_entry.id   AF-A0A450T153-F1
#
_cell.length_a   1.000
_cell.length_b   1.000
_cell.length_c   1.000
_cell.angle_alpha   90.00
_cell.angle_beta   90.00
_cell.angle_gamma   90.00
#
_symmetry.space_group_name_H-M   'P 1'
#
loop_
_entity.id
_entity.type
_entity.pdbx_description
1 polymer ?
#
loop_
_entity_poly.entity_id
_entity_poly.type
_entity_poly.pdbx_seq_one_letter_code
_entity_poly.pdbx_strand_id
1 'polypeptide(L)' 'MSDTDAIKETIAYLKFWLGVVVFSIISLVGWLLANIETASGLKLFGASIGISAMTVLAFFMHKYIMRLISVLKET' A
#
# COMPACT_ATOMS: atom_id res chain seq x y z
N MET A 1 -24.11 -13.35 9.90
CA MET A 1 -22.74 -13.01 10.36
C MET A 1 -22.87 -11.75 11.17
N SER A 2 -22.23 -11.64 12.34
CA SER A 2 -22.30 -10.39 13.10
C SER A 2 -21.57 -9.30 12.33
N ASP A 3 -22.02 -8.05 12.42
CA ASP A 3 -21.37 -6.91 11.75
C ASP A 3 -19.86 -6.83 12.10
N THR A 4 -19.52 -7.26 13.32
CA THR A 4 -18.15 -7.40 13.83
C THR A 4 -17.30 -8.38 13.01
N ASP A 5 -17.86 -9.50 12.54
CA ASP A 5 -17.12 -10.51 11.76
C ASP A 5 -16.81 -10.00 10.35
N ALA A 6 -17.76 -9.29 9.73
CA ALA A 6 -17.56 -8.65 8.42
C ALA A 6 -16.47 -7.56 8.45
N ILE A 7 -16.40 -6.78 9.54
CA ILE A 7 -15.34 -5.77 9.70
C ILE A 7 -13.97 -6.43 9.89
N LYS A 8 -13.88 -7.52 10.67
CA LYS A 8 -12.62 -8.28 10.85
C LYS A 8 -12.11 -8.86 9.54
N GLU A 9 -12.99 -9.42 8.72
CA GLU A 9 -12.64 -9.94 7.39
C GLU A 9 -12.15 -8.82 6.46
N THR A 10 -12.83 -7.67 6.48
CA THR A 10 -12.41 -6.47 5.73
C THR A 10 -11.00 -6.01 6.15
N ILE A 11 -10.72 -5.97 7.46
CA ILE A 11 -9.38 -5.62 7.98
C ILE A 11 -8.33 -6.64 7.49
N ALA A 12 -8.63 -7.94 7.52
CA ALA A 12 -7.72 -8.98 7.06
C ALA A 12 -7.39 -8.83 5.56
N TYR A 13 -8.42 -8.59 4.74
CA TYR A 13 -8.26 -8.32 3.32
C TYR A 13 -7.42 -7.07 3.05
N LEU A 14 -7.68 -5.97 3.75
CA LEU A 14 -6.89 -4.74 3.58
C LEU A 14 -5.44 -4.91 4.04
N LYS A 15 -5.18 -5.68 5.11
CA LYS A 15 -3.81 -5.99 5.56
C LYS A 15 -3.06 -6.79 4.49
N PHE A 16 -3.72 -7.75 3.84
CA PHE A 16 -3.15 -8.49 2.73
C PHE A 16 -2.76 -7.55 1.59
N TRP A 17 -3.67 -6.69 1.15
CA TRP A 17 -3.39 -5.72 0.08
C TRP A 17 -2.31 -4.71 0.45
N LEU A 18 -2.24 -4.29 1.72
CA LEU A 18 -1.17 -3.40 2.19
C LEU A 18 0.19 -4.06 2.00
N GLY A 19 0.29 -5.36 2.31
CA GLY A 19 1.49 -6.15 2.04
C GLY A 19 1.85 -6.20 0.56
N VAL A 20 0.87 -6.42 -0.32
CA VAL A 20 1.08 -6.40 -1.79
C VAL A 20 1.61 -5.04 -2.26
N VAL A 21 1.00 -3.93 -1.79
CA VAL A 21 1.45 -2.57 -2.14
C VAL A 21 2.88 -2.33 -1.68
N VAL A 22 3.23 -2.70 -0.44
CA VAL A 22 4.59 -2.56 0.09
C VAL A 22 5.59 -3.38 -0.73
N PHE A 23 5.25 -4.62 -1.08
CA PHE A 23 6.09 -5.47 -1.91
C PHE A 23 6.33 -4.87 -3.31
N SER A 24 5.28 -4.30 -3.92
CA SER A 24 5.41 -3.61 -5.21
C SER A 24 6.29 -2.37 -5.12
N ILE A 25 6.21 -1.59 -4.02
CA ILE A 25 7.11 -0.45 -3.79
C ILE A 25 8.56 -0.92 -3.72
N ILE A 26 8.86 -1.96 -2.94
CA ILE A 26 10.22 -2.52 -2.83
C ILE A 26 10.73 -2.97 -4.20
N SER A 27 9.88 -3.65 -4.97
CA SER A 27 10.22 -4.12 -6.32
C SER A 27 10.53 -2.97 -7.27
N LEU A 28 9.73 -1.89 -7.25
CA LEU A 28 9.96 -0.70 -8.07
C LEU A 28 11.22 0.05 -7.65
N VAL A 29 11.49 0.16 -6.35
CA VAL A 29 12.74 0.75 -5.83
C VAL A 29 13.94 -0.07 -6.27
N GLY A 30 13.87 -1.41 -6.17
CA GLY A 30 14.92 -2.30 -6.64
C GLY A 30 15.18 -2.16 -8.15
N TRP A 31 14.13 -2.07 -8.95
CA TRP A 31 14.24 -1.80 -10.39
C TRP A 31 14.88 -0.45 -10.67
N LEU A 32 14.50 0.59 -9.91
CA LEU A 32 15.04 1.93 -10.07
C LEU A 32 16.55 1.97 -9.78
N LEU A 33 16.98 1.35 -8.69
CA LEU A 33 18.40 1.27 -8.33
C LEU A 33 19.22 0.51 -9.38
N ALA A 34 18.68 -0.59 -9.91
CA ALA A 34 19.36 -1.41 -10.91
C ALA A 34 19.46 -0.74 -12.30
N ASN A 35 18.57 0.20 -12.61
CA ASN A 35 18.48 0.81 -13.95
C ASN A 35 18.72 2.32 -13.94
N ILE A 36 19.27 2.88 -12.85
CA ILE A 36 19.45 4.33 -12.72
C ILE A 36 20.41 4.92 -13.76
N GLU A 37 21.40 4.14 -14.20
CA GLU A 37 22.41 4.57 -15.18
C GLU A 37 22.01 4.27 -16.64
N THR A 38 21.07 3.33 -16.85
CA THR A 38 20.73 2.80 -18.17
C THR A 38 19.32 3.18 -18.65
N ALA A 39 18.40 3.54 -17.75
CA ALA A 39 17.05 3.92 -18.11
C ALA A 39 16.94 5.39 -18.56
N SER A 40 16.02 5.66 -19.48
CA SER A 40 15.72 7.03 -19.89
C SER A 40 15.13 7.85 -18.73
N GLY A 41 15.42 9.17 -18.70
CA GLY A 41 14.94 10.07 -17.65
C GLY A 41 13.42 10.05 -17.45
N LEU A 42 12.65 9.79 -18.52
CA LEU A 42 11.19 9.63 -18.45
C LEU A 42 10.77 8.41 -17.62
N LYS A 43 11.48 7.28 -17.76
CA LYS A 43 11.20 6.05 -16.98
C LYS A 43 11.56 6.24 -15.51
N LEU A 44 12.67 6.91 -15.21
CA LEU A 44 13.07 7.23 -13.84
C LEU A 44 12.05 8.16 -13.17
N PHE A 45 11.59 9.19 -13.88
CA PHE A 45 10.56 10.10 -13.39
C PHE A 45 9.22 9.40 -13.17
N GLY A 46 8.79 8.57 -14.11
CA GLY A 46 7.57 7.76 -13.98
C GLY A 46 7.63 6.77 -12.80
N ALA A 47 8.77 6.10 -12.62
CA ALA A 47 8.98 5.20 -11.49
C ALA A 47 8.98 5.94 -10.15
N SER A 48 9.61 7.12 -10.08
CA SER A 48 9.60 7.96 -8.88
C SER A 48 8.18 8.40 -8.50
N ILE A 49 7.40 8.90 -9.47
CA ILE A 49 5.97 9.23 -9.26
C ILE A 49 5.19 8.00 -8.82
N GLY A 50 5.40 6.85 -9.47
CA GLY A 50 4.75 5.60 -9.12
C GLY A 50 5.01 5.21 -7.66
N ILE A 51 6.26 5.25 -7.21
CA ILE A 51 6.64 4.98 -5.82
C ILE A 51 5.96 5.96 -4.87
N SER A 52 5.94 7.27 -5.17
CA SER A 52 5.25 8.27 -4.34
C SER A 52 3.75 8.01 -4.25
N ALA A 53 3.08 7.74 -5.38
CA ALA A 53 1.65 7.45 -5.42
C ALA A 53 1.30 6.17 -4.64
N MET A 54 2.09 5.11 -4.79
CA MET A 54 1.89 3.86 -4.04
C MET A 54 2.12 4.05 -2.53
N THR A 55 3.08 4.89 -2.15
CA THR A 55 3.33 5.23 -0.73
C THR A 55 2.12 5.95 -0.14
N VAL A 56 1.53 6.91 -0.88
CA VAL A 56 0.30 7.59 -0.48
C VAL A 56 -0.85 6.58 -0.34
N LEU A 57 -1.02 5.67 -1.30
CA LEU A 57 -2.03 4.60 -1.23
C LEU A 57 -1.86 3.72 0.02
N ALA A 58 -0.63 3.27 0.31
CA ALA A 58 -0.32 2.49 1.50
C ALA A 58 -0.68 3.25 2.79
N PHE A 59 -0.39 4.55 2.84
CA PHE A 59 -0.75 5.40 3.97
C PHE A 59 -2.27 5.52 4.18
N PHE A 60 -3.02 5.73 3.09
CA PHE A 60 -4.48 5.76 3.15
C PHE A 60 -5.08 4.43 3.62
N MET A 61 -4.58 3.32 3.08
CA MET A 61 -5.00 1.98 3.50
C MET A 61 -4.72 1.75 4.99
N HIS A 62 -3.52 2.10 5.46
CA HIS A 62 -3.16 2.01 6.87
C HIS A 62 -4.12 2.83 7.75
N LYS A 63 -4.40 4.09 7.37
CA LYS A 63 -5.32 4.96 8.10
C LYS A 63 -6.75 4.41 8.10
N TYR A 64 -7.19 3.80 7.01
CA TYR A 64 -8.51 3.20 6.92
C TYR A 64 -8.63 1.95 7.80
N ILE A 65 -7.61 1.07 7.81
CA ILE A 65 -7.54 -0.07 8.73
C ILE A 65 -7.64 0.40 10.19
N MET A 66 -6.91 1.45 10.56
CA MET A 66 -6.95 2.00 11.92
C MET A 66 -8.35 2.52 12.31
N ARG A 67 -9.07 3.15 11.36
CA ARG A 67 -10.47 3.56 11.58
C ARG A 67 -11.41 2.37 11.76
N LEU A 68 -11.26 1.31 10.97
CA LEU A 68 -12.09 0.10 11.14
C LEU A 68 -11.86 -0.55 12.51
N ILE A 69 -10.61 -0.55 12.98
CA ILE A 69 -10.26 -1.05 14.31
C ILE A 69 -10.85 -0.17 15.41
N SER A 70 -10.87 1.16 15.26
CA SER A 70 -11.48 2.05 16.27
C SER A 70 -12.98 1.84 16.37
N VAL A 71 -13.68 1.68 15.24
CA VAL A 71 -15.12 1.37 15.23
C VAL A 71 -15.42 0.07 15.97
N LEU A 72 -14.62 -0.98 15.75
CA LEU A 72 -14.74 -2.26 16.48
C LEU A 72 -14.47 -2.15 17.99
N LYS A 73 -13.72 -1.14 18.43
CA LYS A 73 -13.40 -0.93 19.84
C LYS A 73 -14.49 -0.16 20.58
N GLU A 74 -15.31 0.59 19.85
CA GLU A 74 -16.41 1.39 20.39
C GLU A 74 -17.73 0.61 20.51
N THR A 75 -17.84 -0.56 19.88
CA THR A 75 -18.96 -1.51 19.97
C THR A 75 -18.78 -2.53 21.08
#